data_AF-A0A2V7XJM6-F1
#
_entry.id   AF-A0A2V7XJM6-F1
#
_cell.length_a   1.000
_cell.length_b   1.000
_cell.length_c   1.000
_cell.angle_alpha   90.00
_cell.angle_beta   90.00
_cell.angle_gamma   90.00
#
_symmetry.space_group_name_H-M   'P 1'
#
loop_
_entity.id
_entity.type
_entity.pdbx_description
1 polymer ?
#
loop_
_entity_poly.entity_id
_entity_poly.type
_entity_poly.pdbx_seq_one_letter_code
_entity_poly.pdbx_strand_id
1 'polypeptide(L)'
;TILSFGSGAAFNVLDFSQGFSLPARQVTRPFLRSIYPEKTWGFADRDIDFRLEKSFPTFGRTSIGVVAELFNAFNWSSPGCLANFIPPEGNPSFGKANCQINLGRREQVGLKLNF
;
A
#
# COMPACT_ATOMS: atom_id res chain seq x y z
N THR A 1 16.19 1.71 -10.41
CA THR A 1 15.40 0.83 -9.54
C THR A 1 15.03 1.58 -8.30
N ILE A 2 13.79 1.45 -7.85
CA ILE A 2 13.30 2.01 -6.59
C ILE A 2 12.80 0.84 -5.75
N LEU A 3 13.11 0.88 -4.45
CA LEU A 3 12.68 -0.10 -3.47
C LEU A 3 11.92 0.63 -2.37
N SER A 4 10.70 0.19 -2.07
CA SER A 4 9.87 0.77 -1.03
C SER A 4 9.45 -0.32 -0.05
N PHE A 5 9.77 -0.13 1.23
CA PHE A 5 9.42 -1.04 2.30
C PHE A 5 8.83 -0.27 3.47
N GLY A 6 7.69 -0.72 3.98
CA GLY A 6 6.95 -0.03 5.02
C GLY A 6 6.39 -0.97 6.08
N SER A 7 6.21 -0.44 7.29
CA SER A 7 5.59 -1.15 8.40
C SER A 7 4.06 -1.23 8.30
N GLY A 8 3.44 -0.56 7.31
CA GLY A 8 2.01 -0.36 7.26
C GLY A 8 1.54 0.83 8.08
N ALA A 9 0.38 1.37 7.70
CA ALA A 9 -0.31 2.40 8.47
C ALA A 9 -0.93 1.82 9.76
N ALA A 10 -1.06 2.67 10.78
CA ALA A 10 -1.80 2.35 11.99
C ALA A 10 -3.29 2.64 11.79
N PHE A 11 -4.16 1.73 12.20
CA PHE A 11 -5.62 1.91 12.16
C PHE A 11 -6.17 1.93 13.58
N ASN A 12 -6.85 3.01 13.94
CA ASN A 12 -7.48 3.13 15.26
C ASN A 12 -8.56 2.07 15.44
N VAL A 13 -8.61 1.45 16.61
CA VAL A 13 -9.64 0.49 16.98
C VAL A 13 -10.89 1.22 17.41
N LEU A 14 -12.00 0.95 16.74
CA LEU A 14 -13.32 1.45 17.04
C LEU A 14 -14.07 0.38 17.84
N ASP A 15 -13.83 0.32 19.15
CA ASP A 15 -14.45 -0.67 20.03
C ASP A 15 -15.81 -0.20 20.57
N PHE A 16 -16.87 -0.80 20.05
CA PHE A 16 -18.27 -0.61 20.42
C PHE A 16 -18.89 -1.92 20.91
N SER A 17 -18.09 -2.87 21.39
CA SER A 17 -18.55 -4.17 21.90
C SER A 17 -19.56 -4.06 23.05
N GLN A 18 -19.57 -2.93 23.77
CA GLN A 18 -20.51 -2.64 24.87
C GLN A 18 -21.68 -1.71 24.45
N GLY A 19 -21.85 -1.45 23.14
CA GLY A 19 -22.90 -0.58 22.61
C GLY A 19 -22.44 0.85 22.31
N PHE A 20 -23.38 1.66 21.79
CA PHE A 20 -23.09 3.00 21.27
C PHE A 20 -23.31 4.14 22.26
N SER A 21 -23.73 3.86 23.50
CA SER A 21 -23.99 4.85 24.54
C SER A 21 -22.70 5.52 25.04
N LEU A 22 -22.79 6.75 25.57
CA LEU A 22 -21.64 7.43 26.15
C LEU A 22 -20.99 6.63 27.30
N PRO A 23 -21.74 6.04 28.24
CA PRO A 23 -21.16 5.18 29.28
C PRO A 23 -20.38 4.00 28.72
N ALA A 24 -20.91 3.32 27.70
CA ALA A 24 -20.21 2.21 27.05
C ALA A 24 -18.87 2.65 26.42
N ARG A 25 -18.87 3.81 25.75
CA ARG A 25 -17.65 4.37 25.13
C ARG A 25 -16.59 4.78 26.16
N GLN A 26 -16.99 5.22 27.35
CA GLN A 26 -16.03 5.54 28.42
C GLN A 26 -15.32 4.29 28.95
N VAL A 27 -15.98 3.13 28.88
CA VAL A 27 -15.42 1.82 29.25
C VAL A 27 -14.52 1.28 28.13
N THR A 28 -15.02 1.19 26.89
CA THR A 28 -14.27 0.59 25.77
C THR A 28 -13.19 1.51 25.21
N ARG A 29 -13.34 2.83 25.39
CA ARG A 29 -12.41 3.87 24.94
C ARG A 29 -12.03 3.68 23.47
N PRO A 30 -13.00 3.86 22.54
CA PRO A 30 -12.70 3.80 21.12
C PRO A 30 -11.56 4.79 20.82
N PHE A 31 -10.71 4.45 19.84
CA PHE A 31 -9.50 5.20 19.45
C PHE A 31 -8.30 5.13 20.41
N LEU A 32 -8.39 4.47 21.57
CA LEU A 32 -7.24 4.35 22.48
C LEU A 32 -6.15 3.41 21.95
N ARG A 33 -6.53 2.43 21.14
CA ARG A 33 -5.64 1.40 20.59
C ARG A 33 -5.58 1.51 19.09
N SER A 34 -4.48 1.04 18.51
CA SER A 34 -4.33 0.91 17.07
C SER A 34 -3.91 -0.52 16.72
N ILE A 35 -4.35 -0.97 15.56
CA ILE A 35 -3.92 -2.23 14.93
C ILE A 35 -3.11 -1.91 13.69
N TYR A 36 -2.26 -2.86 13.30
CA TYR A 36 -1.36 -2.75 12.16
C TYR A 36 -1.60 -3.92 11.21
N PRO A 37 -1.37 -3.73 9.91
CA PRO A 37 -1.47 -4.81 8.95
C PRO A 37 -0.45 -5.91 9.26
N GLU A 38 -0.81 -7.13 8.88
CA GLU A 38 0.06 -8.29 9.03
C GLU A 38 1.34 -8.09 8.21
N LYS A 39 2.48 -8.39 8.84
CA LYS A 39 3.79 -8.23 8.20
C LYS A 39 4.24 -9.57 7.63
N THR A 40 4.63 -9.57 6.37
CA THR A 40 5.32 -10.70 5.74
C THR A 40 6.76 -10.32 5.48
N TRP A 41 7.70 -11.14 5.96
CA TRP A 41 9.14 -10.83 5.92
C TRP A 41 9.50 -9.50 6.59
N GLY A 42 8.78 -9.13 7.65
CA GLY A 42 9.05 -7.92 8.44
C GLY A 42 8.39 -6.64 7.91
N PHE A 43 7.73 -6.67 6.75
CA PHE A 43 7.10 -5.51 6.13
C PHE A 43 5.64 -5.77 5.81
N ALA A 44 4.80 -4.74 5.90
CA ALA A 44 3.41 -4.79 5.45
C ALA A 44 3.26 -4.19 4.05
N ASP A 45 3.97 -3.09 3.78
CA ASP A 45 4.02 -2.47 2.46
C ASP A 45 5.35 -2.81 1.79
N ARG A 46 5.30 -3.30 0.56
CA ARG A 46 6.50 -3.67 -0.19
C ARG A 46 6.28 -3.43 -1.67
N ASP A 47 7.27 -2.82 -2.30
CA ASP A 47 7.24 -2.54 -3.72
C ASP A 47 8.66 -2.44 -4.30
N ILE A 48 8.83 -2.95 -5.52
CA ILE A 48 10.10 -2.94 -6.26
C ILE A 48 9.80 -2.53 -7.69
N ASP A 49 10.34 -1.38 -8.08
CA ASP A 49 10.16 -0.78 -9.40
C ASP A 49 11.48 -0.79 -10.18
N PHE A 50 11.41 -1.23 -11.43
CA PHE A 50 12.51 -1.18 -12.38
C PHE A 50 12.24 -0.14 -13.46
N ARG A 51 13.29 0.58 -13.82
CA ARG A 51 13.31 1.47 -14.98
C ARG A 51 14.62 1.27 -15.72
N LEU A 52 14.52 1.00 -17.01
CA LEU A 52 15.62 0.88 -17.94
C LEU A 52 15.44 1.92 -19.04
N GLU A 53 16.46 2.72 -19.29
CA GLU A 53 16.47 3.69 -20.38
C GLU A 53 17.71 3.44 -21.25
N LYS A 54 17.51 3.30 -22.56
CA LYS A 54 18.58 3.20 -23.53
C LYS A 54 18.43 4.29 -24.57
N SER A 55 19.41 5.18 -24.63
CA SER A 55 19.50 6.22 -25.65
C SER A 55 20.37 5.74 -26.82
N PHE A 56 19.91 6.03 -28.03
CA PHE A 56 20.59 5.79 -29.28
C PHE A 56 20.87 7.15 -29.93
N PRO A 57 22.15 7.49 -30.20
CA PRO A 57 22.46 8.70 -30.94
C PRO A 57 21.90 8.59 -32.36
N THR A 58 21.30 9.68 -32.84
CA THR A 58 20.83 9.80 -34.23
C THR A 58 21.63 10.88 -34.94
N PHE A 59 21.17 11.32 -36.13
CA PHE A 59 21.92 12.28 -36.93
C PHE A 59 21.99 13.66 -36.26
N GLY A 60 23.19 14.25 -36.24
CA GLY A 60 23.43 15.57 -35.64
C GLY A 60 23.44 15.54 -34.10
N ARG A 61 22.74 16.51 -33.48
CA ARG A 61 22.62 16.63 -32.01
C ARG A 61 21.38 15.90 -31.45
N THR A 62 20.71 15.11 -32.27
CA THR A 62 19.47 14.41 -31.89
C THR A 62 19.75 13.04 -31.26
N SER A 63 18.84 12.57 -30.40
CA SER A 63 18.86 11.19 -29.91
C SER A 63 17.46 10.63 -29.70
N ILE A 64 17.32 9.31 -29.88
CA ILE A 64 16.09 8.56 -29.59
C ILE A 64 16.37 7.66 -28.38
N GLY A 65 15.59 7.82 -27.32
CA GLY A 65 15.61 6.97 -26.14
C GLY A 65 14.43 6.02 -26.10
N VAL A 66 14.68 4.75 -25.78
CA VAL A 66 13.65 3.77 -25.40
C VAL A 66 13.66 3.63 -23.88
N VAL A 67 12.49 3.75 -23.26
CA VAL A 67 12.28 3.60 -21.83
C VAL A 67 11.41 2.38 -21.60
N ALA A 68 11.80 1.50 -20.69
CA ALA A 68 10.99 0.39 -20.21
C ALA A 68 10.88 0.48 -18.68
N GLU A 69 9.67 0.41 -18.16
CA GLU A 69 9.37 0.50 -16.73
C GLU A 69 8.53 -0.71 -16.31
N LEU A 70 8.86 -1.27 -15.16
CA LEU A 70 8.13 -2.36 -14.52
C LEU A 70 7.86 -1.93 -13.08
N PHE A 71 6.59 -1.69 -12.77
CA PHE A 71 6.14 -1.28 -11.46
C PHE A 71 5.61 -2.47 -10.67
N ASN A 72 5.85 -2.50 -9.36
CA ASN A 72 5.46 -3.60 -8.48
C ASN A 72 5.86 -4.96 -9.07
N ALA A 73 7.15 -5.15 -9.34
CA ALA A 73 7.66 -6.28 -10.12
C ALA A 73 7.24 -7.66 -9.59
N PHE A 74 7.09 -7.78 -8.27
CA PHE A 74 6.67 -9.01 -7.58
C PHE A 74 5.17 -9.12 -7.32
N ASN A 75 4.38 -8.14 -7.78
CA ASN A 75 2.94 -8.07 -7.60
C ASN A 75 2.51 -8.21 -6.12
N TRP A 76 3.24 -7.55 -5.22
CA TRP A 76 2.91 -7.56 -3.80
C TRP A 76 1.68 -6.70 -3.51
N SER A 77 0.86 -7.13 -2.57
CA SER A 77 -0.29 -6.37 -2.08
C SER A 77 0.13 -5.57 -0.85
N SER A 78 -0.23 -4.29 -0.84
CA SER A 78 -0.06 -3.40 0.32
C SER A 78 -1.45 -3.02 0.86
N PRO A 79 -1.84 -3.54 2.03
CA PRO A 79 -3.16 -3.33 2.60
C PRO A 79 -3.33 -1.89 3.09
N GLY A 80 -4.42 -1.25 2.66
CA GLY A 80 -4.71 0.15 3.00
C GLY A 80 -5.76 0.36 4.07
N CYS A 81 -6.43 -0.72 4.47
CA CYS A 81 -7.55 -0.70 5.39
C CYS A 81 -7.55 -2.01 6.16
N LEU A 82 -7.91 -1.93 7.44
CA LEU A 82 -8.19 -3.10 8.27
C LEU A 82 -9.61 -3.00 8.80
N ALA A 83 -10.26 -4.14 8.97
CA ALA A 83 -11.48 -4.23 9.76
C ALA A 83 -11.16 -3.87 11.22
N ASN A 84 -11.37 -2.61 11.57
CA ASN A 84 -10.96 -2.01 12.84
C ASN A 84 -12.15 -1.70 13.77
N PHE A 85 -13.37 -2.00 13.33
CA PHE A 85 -14.61 -1.79 14.08
C PHE A 85 -15.07 -3.06 14.77
N ILE A 86 -15.41 -2.96 16.06
CA ILE A 86 -15.93 -4.07 16.87
C ILE A 86 -17.34 -3.69 17.31
N PRO A 87 -18.41 -4.22 16.67
CA PRO A 87 -19.78 -3.99 17.10
C PRO A 87 -20.12 -4.84 18.35
N PRO A 88 -21.30 -4.64 18.97
CA PRO A 88 -21.76 -5.42 20.13
C PRO A 88 -21.76 -6.94 19.91
N GLU A 89 -22.09 -7.38 18.70
CA GLU A 89 -22.06 -8.79 18.30
C GLU A 89 -20.65 -9.33 18.00
N GLY A 90 -19.62 -8.48 18.08
CA GLY A 90 -18.23 -8.82 17.77
C GLY A 90 -17.88 -8.70 16.28
N ASN A 91 -16.59 -8.79 15.96
CA ASN A 91 -16.10 -8.77 14.57
C ASN A 91 -15.14 -9.93 14.30
N PRO A 92 -15.57 -11.01 13.61
CA PRO A 92 -14.70 -12.15 13.32
C PRO A 92 -13.58 -11.82 12.32
N SER A 93 -13.74 -10.76 11.54
CA SER A 93 -12.72 -10.28 10.59
C SER A 93 -11.82 -9.21 11.19
N PHE A 94 -11.90 -8.93 12.49
CA PHE A 94 -11.10 -7.88 13.14
C PHE A 94 -9.60 -8.04 12.83
N GLY A 95 -8.96 -6.96 12.42
CA GLY A 95 -7.54 -6.95 12.04
C GLY A 95 -7.24 -7.50 10.64
N LYS A 96 -8.23 -8.02 9.90
CA LYS A 96 -8.02 -8.48 8.52
C LYS A 96 -8.11 -7.31 7.54
N ALA A 97 -7.27 -7.38 6.50
CA ALA A 97 -7.28 -6.42 5.42
C ALA A 97 -8.57 -6.54 4.60
N ASN A 98 -9.17 -5.40 4.26
CA ASN A 98 -10.36 -5.32 3.43
C ASN A 98 -10.23 -4.34 2.24
N CYS A 99 -9.07 -3.70 2.08
CA CYS A 99 -8.74 -2.90 0.91
C CYS A 99 -7.23 -2.92 0.61
N GLN A 100 -6.86 -2.62 -0.64
CA GLN A 100 -5.48 -2.51 -1.10
C GLN A 100 -5.24 -1.08 -1.63
N ILE A 101 -4.08 -0.50 -1.33
CA ILE A 101 -3.73 0.89 -1.72
C ILE A 101 -2.75 0.99 -2.88
N ASN A 102 -2.03 -0.08 -3.19
CA ASN A 102 -1.12 -0.11 -4.33
C ASN A 102 -1.79 -0.77 -5.54
N LEU A 103 -1.38 -0.33 -6.73
CA LEU A 103 -1.74 -1.01 -7.97
C LEU A 103 -1.01 -2.36 -8.07
N GLY A 104 -1.57 -3.27 -8.86
CA GLY A 104 -0.89 -4.50 -9.25
C GLY A 104 0.33 -4.23 -10.13
N ARG A 105 1.06 -5.30 -10.47
CA ARG A 105 2.19 -5.23 -11.40
C ARG A 105 1.78 -4.54 -12.71
N ARG A 106 2.60 -3.60 -13.15
CA ARG A 106 2.32 -2.80 -14.36
C ARG A 106 3.59 -2.60 -15.17
N GLU A 107 3.50 -2.87 -16.46
CA GLU A 107 4.56 -2.65 -17.42
C GLU A 107 4.27 -1.39 -18.25
N GLN A 108 5.29 -0.57 -18.51
CA GLN A 108 5.21 0.58 -19.42
C GLN A 108 6.41 0.62 -20.36
N VAL A 109 6.18 1.07 -21.58
CA VAL A 109 7.23 1.34 -22.57
C VAL A 109 7.01 2.72 -23.15
N GLY A 110 8.09 3.50 -23.28
CA GLY A 110 8.07 4.87 -23.77
C GLY A 110 9.18 5.16 -24.77
N LEU A 111 8.97 6.21 -25.56
CA LEU A 111 9.96 6.78 -26.46
C LEU A 111 10.26 8.22 -26.04
N LYS A 112 11.53 8.60 -26.13
CA LYS A 112 12.03 9.93 -25.78
C LYS A 112 12.82 10.50 -26.96
N LEU A 113 12.50 11.72 -27.37
CA LEU A 113 13.21 12.43 -28.43
C LEU A 113 13.94 13.62 -27.80
N ASN A 114 15.25 13.73 -28.03
CA ASN A 114 16.03 14.91 -27.64
C ASN A 114 16.62 15.59 -28.89
N PHE A 115 16.72 16.92 -28.86
CA PHE A 115 17.22 17.78 -29.94
C PHE A 115 18.24 18.80 -29.44
#